data_AF-A0A1M3BS63-F1
#
_entry.id   AF-A0A1M3BS63-F1
#
_cell.length_a   1.000
_cell.length_b   1.000
_cell.length_c   1.000
_cell.angle_alpha   90.00
_cell.angle_beta   90.00
_cell.angle_gamma   90.00
#
_symmetry.space_group_name_H-M   'P 1'
#
loop_
_entity.id
_entity.type
_entity.pdbx_description
1 polymer ?
#
loop_
_entity_poly.entity_id
_entity_poly.type
_entity_poly.pdbx_seq_one_letter_code
_entity_poly.pdbx_strand_id
1 'polypeptide(L)'
;MTEISEKEAAAVSRHIITGEEPNIYMERSGKGSRRLSEALLLDPELPLEPEEAERALGFEAELCELPVSTDLTLESLLRKHKGEAMWAPKFFAEAFLTGHVQVPGFEGTMRQFESSEDVYAWLAQHAADGTVEETTLTEMSRQSALYYKTEMKQALVRGERPSERLMSAMPIVLDPKKTLHFAEAAIHARDYLTEHRLNLRNKVHGVDGAKRAFVDIYSKRINAMVASDIVTLEYLVAQSQLIDDEETVVDAYRAMPAMLSRFAESEQTRPSLNKRLDYIKNGIGYDHEGASSAVDDALFESAAHEESGDQVPAVYTPEQKEILRNTMVSADDMQSLFEGILGDASMRSAEDASTWTPGRGARAADGLYQVVRNPNKDTFAVNNIDAVIMTPNNERSLYDVLTTGIHELTHINQGQADQVLSRYLRIGALKGRRVSMLRETGANMVQRQLEQDLFGESKPVAFAYAKAVRVLEGGGDVYDATKAFYDEKIATGNVGALAAAGEAADRVLRLMLSEGTNSQPLSYAEENIMHSELAQAAPEVRQRATMITTLDLDDQLRLHRYGLLPTPEDAGIDWTPILLNRLEPLIQRALSQSSE
;
A
#
# COMPACT_ATOMS: atom_id res chain seq x y z
N MET A 1 26.43 17.43 -13.09
CA MET A 1 25.40 17.96 -14.00
C MET A 1 25.52 17.24 -15.33
N THR A 2 24.78 16.15 -15.49
CA THR A 2 24.68 15.42 -16.76
C THR A 2 23.67 16.16 -17.62
N GLU A 3 24.11 16.68 -18.77
CA GLU A 3 23.23 17.25 -19.79
C GLU A 3 22.25 16.19 -20.25
N ILE A 4 21.00 16.28 -19.76
CA ILE A 4 19.89 15.57 -20.35
C ILE A 4 19.79 16.08 -21.78
N SER A 5 19.88 15.18 -22.77
CA SER A 5 19.87 15.62 -24.16
C SER A 5 18.54 16.31 -24.46
N GLU A 6 18.58 17.48 -25.08
CA GLU A 6 17.39 18.24 -25.49
C GLU A 6 16.39 17.38 -26.30
N LYS A 7 16.87 16.28 -26.92
CA LYS A 7 16.04 15.30 -27.62
C LYS A 7 15.12 14.49 -26.71
N GLU A 8 15.54 14.15 -25.49
CA GLU A 8 14.73 13.38 -24.55
C GLU A 8 13.70 14.26 -23.84
N ALA A 9 14.07 15.49 -23.47
CA ALA A 9 13.14 16.51 -23.01
C ALA A 9 12.09 16.83 -24.10
N ALA A 10 12.52 16.94 -25.36
CA ALA A 10 11.62 17.15 -26.50
C ALA A 10 10.75 15.93 -26.82
N ALA A 11 11.11 14.69 -26.44
CA ALA A 11 10.28 13.50 -26.68
C ALA A 11 9.08 13.43 -25.72
N VAL A 12 9.28 13.81 -24.44
CA VAL A 12 8.21 13.91 -23.44
C VAL A 12 7.31 15.10 -23.75
N SER A 13 7.92 16.24 -24.05
CA SER A 13 7.20 17.42 -24.47
C SER A 13 6.44 17.14 -25.77
N ARG A 14 6.99 16.39 -26.75
CA ARG A 14 6.24 15.95 -27.94
C ARG A 14 5.05 15.06 -27.60
N HIS A 15 5.11 14.09 -26.70
CA HIS A 15 3.90 13.33 -26.33
C HIS A 15 2.85 14.18 -25.60
N ILE A 16 3.27 15.22 -24.89
CA ILE A 16 2.38 16.19 -24.25
C ILE A 16 1.83 17.23 -25.26
N ILE A 17 2.58 17.51 -26.34
CA ILE A 17 2.30 18.55 -27.36
C ILE A 17 1.61 17.98 -28.62
N THR A 18 1.81 16.71 -28.98
CA THR A 18 1.26 16.11 -30.23
C THR A 18 -0.21 15.72 -30.13
N GLY A 19 -0.82 15.76 -28.94
CA GLY A 19 -2.23 15.40 -28.75
C GLY A 19 -2.55 13.91 -28.89
N GLU A 20 -1.54 13.05 -29.13
CA GLU A 20 -1.65 11.62 -28.87
C GLU A 20 -1.51 11.40 -27.38
N GLU A 21 -2.64 11.53 -26.68
CA GLU A 21 -2.62 11.45 -25.24
C GLU A 21 -2.20 10.05 -24.79
N PRO A 22 -1.20 9.95 -23.89
CA PRO A 22 -0.92 8.69 -23.25
C PRO A 22 -2.21 8.19 -22.61
N ASN A 23 -2.52 6.91 -22.83
CA ASN A 23 -3.56 6.21 -22.10
C ASN A 23 -3.40 6.56 -20.62
N ILE A 24 -4.43 7.11 -19.96
CA ILE A 24 -4.32 7.56 -18.56
C ILE A 24 -3.93 6.42 -17.62
N TYR A 25 -4.04 5.16 -18.06
CA TYR A 25 -3.60 3.98 -17.34
C TYR A 25 -2.16 3.56 -17.65
N MET A 26 -1.53 4.12 -18.71
CA MET A 26 -0.14 3.89 -19.11
C MET A 26 0.87 4.63 -18.25
N GLU A 27 0.91 4.24 -16.98
CA GLU A 27 1.95 4.63 -16.04
C GLU A 27 3.09 3.61 -16.07
N ARG A 28 4.32 4.09 -15.86
CA ARG A 28 5.49 3.22 -15.79
C ARG A 28 5.77 2.88 -14.33
N SER A 29 6.07 1.62 -14.07
CA SER A 29 6.37 1.06 -12.74
C SER A 29 7.63 1.67 -12.12
N GLY A 30 7.51 2.70 -11.30
CA GLY A 30 8.65 3.43 -10.70
C GLY A 30 9.61 4.11 -11.69
N LYS A 31 9.52 3.79 -12.99
CA LYS A 31 10.41 4.27 -14.04
C LYS A 31 10.05 5.69 -14.49
N GLY A 32 11.05 6.54 -14.61
CA GLY A 32 10.89 7.96 -14.89
C GLY A 32 10.48 8.79 -13.67
N SER A 33 10.50 8.21 -12.46
CA SER A 33 10.19 8.93 -11.22
C SER A 33 11.10 10.13 -11.04
N ARG A 34 12.41 9.96 -11.26
CA ARG A 34 13.38 11.07 -11.20
C ARG A 34 12.97 12.23 -12.12
N ARG A 35 12.66 11.92 -13.39
CA ARG A 35 12.29 12.91 -14.39
C ARG A 35 10.98 13.62 -14.05
N LEU A 36 9.98 12.87 -13.58
CA LEU A 36 8.69 13.45 -13.17
C LEU A 36 8.88 14.39 -11.97
N SER A 37 9.70 13.98 -11.00
CA SER A 37 10.02 14.80 -9.83
C SER A 37 10.84 16.04 -10.16
N GLU A 38 11.79 15.96 -11.11
CA GLU A 38 12.51 17.12 -11.64
C GLU A 38 11.54 18.11 -12.32
N ALA A 39 10.57 17.63 -13.10
CA ALA A 39 9.56 18.48 -13.74
C ALA A 39 8.63 19.17 -12.70
N LEU A 40 8.36 18.51 -11.58
CA LEU A 40 7.57 19.06 -10.47
C LEU A 40 8.27 20.17 -9.68
N LEU A 41 9.57 20.40 -9.92
CA LEU A 41 10.34 21.52 -9.34
C LEU A 41 10.41 22.73 -10.27
N LEU A 42 9.99 22.59 -11.53
CA LEU A 42 9.91 23.70 -12.48
C LEU A 42 8.61 24.49 -12.26
N ASP A 43 8.56 25.72 -12.76
CA ASP A 43 7.31 26.48 -12.78
C ASP A 43 6.22 25.75 -13.58
N PRO A 44 4.94 25.86 -13.20
CA PRO A 44 3.82 25.34 -13.98
C PRO A 44 3.88 25.77 -15.45
N GLU A 45 3.65 24.84 -16.37
CA GLU A 45 3.69 25.14 -17.81
C GLU A 45 2.55 26.08 -18.25
N LEU A 46 1.38 25.92 -17.64
CA LEU A 46 0.13 26.59 -18.02
C LEU A 46 -0.64 27.01 -16.76
N PRO A 47 -0.06 27.86 -15.89
CA PRO A 47 -0.70 28.26 -14.64
C PRO A 47 -2.03 28.95 -14.93
N LEU A 48 -3.07 28.57 -14.19
CA LEU A 48 -4.35 29.25 -14.24
C LEU A 48 -4.29 30.60 -13.52
N GLU A 49 -5.00 31.58 -14.05
CA GLU A 49 -5.28 32.80 -13.29
C GLU A 49 -6.16 32.49 -12.06
N PRO A 50 -6.16 33.31 -11.01
CA PRO A 50 -6.92 33.03 -9.78
C PRO A 50 -8.41 32.73 -10.01
N GLU A 51 -9.08 33.47 -10.89
CA GLU A 51 -10.51 33.24 -11.25
C GLU A 51 -10.70 31.95 -12.09
N GLU A 52 -9.68 31.53 -12.83
CA GLU A 52 -9.67 30.27 -13.56
C GLU A 52 -9.51 29.08 -12.61
N ALA A 53 -8.59 29.21 -11.64
CA ALA A 53 -8.38 28.23 -10.59
C ALA A 53 -9.66 28.05 -9.76
N GLU A 54 -10.31 29.14 -9.32
CA GLU A 54 -11.58 29.08 -8.58
C GLU A 54 -12.67 28.32 -9.35
N ARG A 55 -12.78 28.54 -10.66
CA ARG A 55 -13.73 27.80 -11.52
C ARG A 55 -13.39 26.32 -11.68
N ALA A 56 -12.10 25.98 -11.72
CA ALA A 56 -11.66 24.59 -11.77
C ALA A 56 -11.94 23.87 -10.44
N LEU A 57 -11.69 24.53 -9.31
CA LEU A 57 -11.97 24.02 -7.96
C LEU A 57 -13.47 23.89 -7.70
N GLY A 58 -14.28 24.85 -8.14
CA GLY A 58 -15.74 24.77 -8.08
C GLY A 58 -16.28 23.56 -8.85
N PHE A 59 -15.65 23.22 -9.97
CA PHE A 59 -15.98 22.01 -10.72
C PHE A 59 -15.54 20.72 -10.01
N GLU A 60 -14.36 20.69 -9.37
CA GLU A 60 -13.96 19.54 -8.52
C GLU A 60 -14.98 19.29 -7.39
N ALA A 61 -15.47 20.36 -6.76
CA ALA A 61 -16.50 20.27 -5.73
C ALA A 61 -17.81 19.70 -6.28
N GLU A 62 -18.27 20.17 -7.45
CA GLU A 62 -19.45 19.65 -8.13
C GLU A 62 -19.32 18.15 -8.45
N LEU A 63 -18.17 17.72 -8.98
CA LEU A 63 -17.91 16.29 -9.23
C LEU A 63 -18.04 15.46 -7.94
N CYS A 64 -17.53 15.96 -6.82
CA CYS A 64 -17.52 15.26 -5.54
C CYS A 64 -18.90 15.12 -4.89
N GLU A 65 -19.77 16.10 -5.10
CA GLU A 65 -21.10 16.19 -4.47
C GLU A 65 -22.18 15.44 -5.25
N LEU A 66 -21.88 14.96 -6.46
CA LEU A 66 -22.84 14.20 -7.26
C LEU A 66 -23.29 12.92 -6.54
N PRO A 67 -24.61 12.66 -6.44
CA PRO A 67 -25.13 11.37 -6.00
C PRO A 67 -24.85 10.28 -7.05
N VAL A 68 -24.18 9.20 -6.63
CA VAL A 68 -23.90 8.00 -7.45
C VAL A 68 -24.78 6.80 -7.04
N SER A 69 -25.36 6.87 -5.84
CA SER A 69 -26.45 6.00 -5.37
C SER A 69 -27.44 6.83 -4.54
N THR A 70 -28.50 6.19 -4.04
CA THR A 70 -29.51 6.83 -3.17
C THR A 70 -28.91 7.53 -1.94
N ASP A 71 -27.78 7.04 -1.45
CA ASP A 71 -27.15 7.46 -0.18
C ASP A 71 -25.65 7.76 -0.28
N LEU A 72 -25.04 7.62 -1.47
CA LEU A 72 -23.62 7.88 -1.71
C LEU A 72 -23.41 8.98 -2.75
N THR A 73 -22.43 9.84 -2.47
CA THR A 73 -21.84 10.76 -3.44
C THR A 73 -20.52 10.17 -3.94
N LEU A 74 -19.93 10.73 -5.01
CA LEU A 74 -18.61 10.32 -5.46
C LEU A 74 -17.57 10.39 -4.33
N GLU A 75 -17.58 11.49 -3.57
CA GLU A 75 -16.67 11.67 -2.44
C GLU A 75 -16.91 10.66 -1.33
N SER A 76 -18.18 10.44 -0.94
CA SER A 76 -18.49 9.49 0.14
C SER A 76 -18.22 8.05 -0.28
N LEU A 77 -18.43 7.71 -1.55
CA LEU A 77 -18.02 6.44 -2.14
C LEU A 77 -16.50 6.25 -2.01
N LEU A 78 -15.67 7.21 -2.46
CA LEU A 78 -14.20 7.13 -2.37
C LEU A 78 -13.67 7.12 -0.93
N ARG A 79 -14.38 7.71 0.04
CA ARG A 79 -14.00 7.65 1.47
C ARG A 79 -14.41 6.34 2.15
N LYS A 80 -15.59 5.81 1.81
CA LYS A 80 -16.20 4.64 2.48
C LYS A 80 -15.79 3.33 1.83
N HIS A 81 -15.49 3.32 0.53
CA HIS A 81 -14.98 2.16 -0.20
C HIS A 81 -13.55 1.91 0.25
N LYS A 82 -13.42 1.11 1.31
CA LYS A 82 -12.14 0.77 1.93
C LYS A 82 -11.57 -0.55 1.42
N GLY A 83 -12.18 -1.20 0.42
CA GLY A 83 -11.98 -2.62 0.13
C GLY A 83 -12.48 -3.55 1.26
N GLU A 84 -12.33 -3.14 2.51
CA GLU A 84 -12.91 -3.72 3.73
C GLU A 84 -14.46 -3.77 3.70
N ALA A 85 -15.11 -2.88 2.94
CA ALA A 85 -16.56 -2.93 2.75
C ALA A 85 -17.03 -4.13 1.92
N MET A 86 -16.09 -4.78 1.19
CA MET A 86 -16.29 -5.96 0.36
C MET A 86 -15.30 -7.04 0.82
N TRP A 87 -15.31 -7.32 2.12
CA TRP A 87 -14.31 -8.21 2.69
C TRP A 87 -14.60 -9.65 2.29
N ALA A 88 -13.65 -10.25 1.56
CA ALA A 88 -13.64 -11.65 1.20
C ALA A 88 -12.43 -12.38 1.84
N PRO A 89 -12.41 -12.57 3.17
CA PRO A 89 -11.33 -13.32 3.81
C PRO A 89 -11.25 -14.74 3.26
N LYS A 90 -10.02 -15.26 3.13
CA LYS A 90 -9.81 -16.66 2.76
C LYS A 90 -9.94 -17.56 3.97
N PHE A 91 -10.54 -18.73 3.72
CA PHE A 91 -10.74 -19.78 4.70
C PHE A 91 -10.03 -21.06 4.25
N PHE A 92 -9.27 -21.63 5.18
CA PHE A 92 -8.57 -22.90 4.99
C PHE A 92 -9.40 -24.01 5.62
N ALA A 93 -10.09 -24.80 4.79
CA ALA A 93 -11.03 -25.81 5.28
C ALA A 93 -10.38 -26.86 6.19
N GLU A 94 -9.09 -27.19 5.96
CA GLU A 94 -8.36 -28.13 6.81
C GLU A 94 -8.36 -27.70 8.28
N ALA A 95 -8.25 -26.39 8.57
CA ALA A 95 -8.28 -25.89 9.95
C ALA A 95 -9.62 -26.17 10.67
N PHE A 96 -10.73 -26.21 9.94
CA PHE A 96 -12.04 -26.55 10.48
C PHE A 96 -12.16 -28.06 10.69
N LEU A 97 -11.77 -28.85 9.68
CA LEU A 97 -11.82 -30.31 9.72
C LEU A 97 -10.93 -30.91 10.82
N THR A 98 -9.84 -30.25 11.18
CA THR A 98 -8.93 -30.69 12.25
C THR A 98 -9.20 -30.01 13.60
N GLY A 99 -10.24 -29.17 13.70
CA GLY A 99 -10.66 -28.54 14.96
C GLY A 99 -9.74 -27.42 15.50
N HIS A 100 -8.97 -26.77 14.62
CA HIS A 100 -8.16 -25.60 14.96
C HIS A 100 -8.95 -24.28 14.96
N VAL A 101 -10.13 -24.27 14.35
CA VAL A 101 -11.09 -23.17 14.47
C VAL A 101 -12.03 -23.44 15.63
N GLN A 102 -12.02 -22.56 16.63
CA GLN A 102 -12.80 -22.64 17.85
C GLN A 102 -13.56 -21.33 18.05
N VAL A 103 -14.89 -21.45 18.00
CA VAL A 103 -15.81 -20.34 18.24
C VAL A 103 -16.94 -20.83 19.15
N PRO A 104 -17.15 -20.15 20.29
CA PRO A 104 -18.24 -20.46 21.21
C PRO A 104 -19.60 -20.54 20.52
N GLY A 105 -20.29 -21.66 20.71
CA GLY A 105 -21.65 -21.89 20.20
C GLY A 105 -21.71 -22.62 18.85
N PHE A 106 -20.58 -22.77 18.15
CA PHE A 106 -20.52 -23.45 16.85
C PHE A 106 -19.71 -24.75 16.88
N GLU A 107 -19.11 -25.12 18.02
CA GLU A 107 -18.22 -26.29 18.11
C GLU A 107 -18.92 -27.60 17.77
N GLY A 108 -20.21 -27.73 18.11
CA GLY A 108 -21.01 -28.91 17.80
C GLY A 108 -21.21 -29.08 16.30
N THR A 109 -21.52 -27.99 15.59
CA THR A 109 -21.73 -27.97 14.14
C THR A 109 -20.41 -28.21 13.41
N MET A 110 -19.34 -27.52 13.80
CA MET A 110 -18.05 -27.65 13.12
C MET A 110 -17.44 -29.05 13.21
N ARG A 111 -17.78 -29.84 14.23
CA ARG A 111 -17.37 -31.25 14.35
C ARG A 111 -18.07 -32.20 13.37
N GLN A 112 -19.12 -31.73 12.70
CA GLN A 112 -19.89 -32.53 11.75
C GLN A 112 -19.40 -32.37 10.31
N PHE A 113 -18.45 -31.47 10.04
CA PHE A 113 -17.90 -31.31 8.70
C PHE A 113 -17.07 -32.54 8.31
N GLU A 114 -17.40 -33.15 7.16
CA GLU A 114 -16.72 -34.32 6.64
C GLU A 114 -15.80 -33.97 5.45
N SER A 115 -16.05 -32.83 4.81
CA SER A 115 -15.36 -32.37 3.60
C SER A 115 -15.09 -30.87 3.60
N SER A 116 -14.24 -30.41 2.67
CA SER A 116 -14.03 -28.97 2.43
C SER A 116 -15.27 -28.29 1.86
N GLU A 117 -16.07 -29.04 1.09
CA GLU A 117 -17.34 -28.56 0.52
C GLU A 117 -18.34 -28.22 1.63
N ASP A 118 -18.45 -29.06 2.66
CA ASP A 118 -19.33 -28.79 3.82
C ASP A 118 -18.93 -27.49 4.53
N VAL A 119 -17.63 -27.28 4.73
CA VAL A 119 -17.11 -26.08 5.39
C VAL A 119 -17.46 -24.82 4.59
N TYR A 120 -17.20 -24.85 3.27
CA TYR A 120 -17.42 -23.68 2.44
C TYR A 120 -18.90 -23.38 2.20
N ALA A 121 -19.74 -24.40 2.01
CA ALA A 121 -21.19 -24.20 1.92
C ALA A 121 -21.76 -23.62 3.23
N TRP A 122 -21.29 -24.11 4.38
CA TRP A 122 -21.68 -23.59 5.69
C TRP A 122 -21.29 -22.11 5.86
N LEU A 123 -20.04 -21.76 5.55
CA LEU A 123 -19.55 -20.37 5.60
C LEU A 123 -20.33 -19.46 4.64
N ALA A 124 -20.56 -19.93 3.40
CA ALA A 124 -21.30 -19.21 2.37
C ALA A 124 -22.74 -18.89 2.81
N GLN A 125 -23.46 -19.88 3.34
CA GLN A 125 -24.83 -19.73 3.82
C GLN A 125 -24.91 -18.71 4.96
N HIS A 126 -24.00 -18.81 5.94
CA HIS A 126 -24.01 -17.91 7.08
C HIS A 126 -23.66 -16.47 6.73
N ALA A 127 -22.76 -16.27 5.77
CA ALA A 127 -22.44 -14.95 5.23
C ALA A 127 -23.62 -14.36 4.43
N ALA A 128 -24.30 -15.17 3.60
CA ALA A 128 -25.44 -14.73 2.81
C ALA A 128 -26.65 -14.33 3.69
N ASP A 129 -26.96 -15.14 4.70
CA ASP A 129 -28.12 -14.90 5.57
C ASP A 129 -27.82 -13.90 6.71
N GLY A 130 -26.54 -13.59 6.96
CA GLY A 130 -26.11 -12.78 8.09
C GLY A 130 -26.44 -13.42 9.45
N THR A 131 -26.52 -14.76 9.49
CA THR A 131 -26.89 -15.52 10.71
C THR A 131 -25.72 -15.72 11.67
N VAL A 132 -24.49 -15.46 11.22
CA VAL A 132 -23.29 -15.34 12.05
C VAL A 132 -22.77 -13.92 11.93
N GLU A 133 -22.42 -13.28 13.05
CA GLU A 133 -21.86 -11.93 13.02
C GLU A 133 -20.55 -11.88 12.22
N GLU A 134 -20.35 -10.80 11.45
CA GLU A 134 -19.15 -10.58 10.64
C GLU A 134 -17.86 -10.70 11.47
N THR A 135 -17.88 -10.18 12.70
CA THR A 135 -16.76 -10.25 13.66
C THR A 135 -16.40 -11.69 14.02
N THR A 136 -17.38 -12.59 14.04
CA THR A 136 -17.19 -14.00 14.33
C THR A 136 -16.60 -14.74 13.13
N LEU A 137 -17.13 -14.50 11.92
CA LEU A 137 -16.56 -15.07 10.68
C LEU A 137 -15.12 -14.58 10.43
N THR A 138 -14.87 -13.32 10.77
CA THR A 138 -13.52 -12.72 10.78
C THR A 138 -12.56 -13.48 11.69
N GLU A 139 -13.00 -13.77 12.91
CA GLU A 139 -12.19 -14.50 13.88
C GLU A 139 -11.92 -15.94 13.40
N MET A 140 -12.91 -16.60 12.80
CA MET A 140 -12.74 -17.92 12.16
C MET A 140 -11.68 -17.88 11.06
N SER A 141 -11.75 -16.89 10.16
CA SER A 141 -10.73 -16.71 9.12
C SER A 141 -9.34 -16.50 9.73
N ARG A 142 -9.22 -15.63 10.75
CA ARG A 142 -7.96 -15.37 11.46
C ARG A 142 -7.35 -16.63 12.04
N GLN A 143 -8.15 -17.47 12.70
CA GLN A 143 -7.71 -18.75 13.25
C GLN A 143 -7.27 -19.72 12.14
N SER A 144 -8.03 -19.82 11.04
CA SER A 144 -7.67 -20.68 9.91
C SER A 144 -6.37 -20.25 9.21
N ALA A 145 -6.16 -18.93 9.06
CA ALA A 145 -4.93 -18.36 8.51
C ALA A 145 -3.74 -18.57 9.46
N LEU A 146 -3.95 -18.51 10.78
CA LEU A 146 -2.90 -18.82 11.75
C LEU A 146 -2.48 -20.29 11.68
N TYR A 147 -3.44 -21.21 11.52
CA TYR A 147 -3.17 -22.62 11.28
C TYR A 147 -2.30 -22.81 10.01
N TYR A 148 -2.75 -22.25 8.87
CA TYR A 148 -1.98 -22.28 7.62
C TYR A 148 -0.54 -21.81 7.80
N LYS A 149 -0.34 -20.63 8.42
CA LYS A 149 1.00 -20.05 8.61
C LYS A 149 1.88 -20.93 9.49
N THR A 150 1.30 -21.56 10.50
CA THR A 150 2.02 -22.45 11.41
C THR A 150 2.51 -23.71 10.67
N GLU A 151 1.62 -24.36 9.92
CA GLU A 151 1.96 -25.58 9.18
C GLU A 151 2.91 -25.31 8.02
N MET A 152 2.68 -24.24 7.24
CA MET A 152 3.56 -23.83 6.15
C MET A 152 4.98 -23.53 6.67
N LYS A 153 5.08 -22.79 7.77
CA LYS A 153 6.36 -22.50 8.44
C LYS A 153 7.09 -23.80 8.83
N GLN A 154 6.39 -24.76 9.42
CA GLN A 154 6.99 -26.04 9.79
C GLN A 154 7.41 -26.86 8.57
N ALA A 155 6.63 -26.83 7.50
CA ALA A 155 6.93 -27.51 6.24
C ALA A 155 8.23 -26.96 5.60
N LEU A 156 8.37 -25.62 5.53
CA LEU A 156 9.59 -24.97 5.03
C LEU A 156 10.84 -25.36 5.83
N VAL A 157 10.75 -25.33 7.16
CA VAL A 157 11.89 -25.69 8.03
C VAL A 157 12.29 -27.16 7.86
N ARG A 158 11.32 -28.04 7.63
CA ARG A 158 11.55 -29.46 7.34
C ARG A 158 12.03 -29.73 5.91
N GLY A 159 11.90 -28.75 5.00
CA GLY A 159 12.13 -28.96 3.57
C GLY A 159 11.07 -29.88 2.93
N GLU A 160 9.87 -29.94 3.54
CA GLU A 160 8.76 -30.78 3.10
C GLU A 160 7.69 -29.91 2.44
N ARG A 161 6.96 -30.47 1.45
CA ARG A 161 5.78 -29.82 0.88
C ARG A 161 4.59 -30.11 1.80
N PRO A 162 3.76 -29.11 2.16
CA PRO A 162 2.55 -29.35 2.95
C PRO A 162 1.51 -30.14 2.15
N SER A 163 0.46 -30.60 2.85
CA SER A 163 -0.68 -31.28 2.22
C SER A 163 -1.36 -30.35 1.19
N GLU A 164 -1.91 -30.90 0.11
CA GLU A 164 -2.71 -30.11 -0.85
C GLU A 164 -3.93 -29.46 -0.18
N ARG A 165 -4.47 -30.11 0.87
CA ARG A 165 -5.59 -29.59 1.65
C ARG A 165 -5.23 -28.30 2.40
N LEU A 166 -3.98 -28.17 2.85
CA LEU A 166 -3.50 -26.94 3.49
C LEU A 166 -3.47 -25.78 2.51
N MET A 167 -3.26 -26.09 1.23
CA MET A 167 -3.12 -25.12 0.15
C MET A 167 -4.47 -24.70 -0.45
N SER A 168 -5.53 -25.47 -0.18
CA SER A 168 -6.89 -25.18 -0.61
C SER A 168 -7.51 -24.09 0.27
N ALA A 169 -7.76 -22.93 -0.33
CA ALA A 169 -8.38 -21.80 0.32
C ALA A 169 -9.52 -21.24 -0.54
N MET A 170 -10.64 -20.91 0.07
CA MET A 170 -11.75 -20.23 -0.60
C MET A 170 -12.01 -18.86 0.06
N PRO A 171 -12.06 -17.77 -0.73
CA PRO A 171 -12.56 -16.48 -0.23
C PRO A 171 -14.07 -16.53 -0.04
N ILE A 172 -14.57 -15.97 1.07
CA ILE A 172 -16.01 -15.84 1.34
C ILE A 172 -16.34 -14.38 1.60
N VAL A 173 -17.22 -13.79 0.80
CA VAL A 173 -17.72 -12.43 0.94
C VAL A 173 -18.64 -12.36 2.16
N LEU A 174 -18.21 -11.63 3.20
CA LEU A 174 -18.92 -11.60 4.49
C LEU A 174 -20.21 -10.77 4.47
N ASP A 175 -20.31 -9.79 3.57
CA ASP A 175 -21.50 -8.96 3.38
C ASP A 175 -21.83 -8.79 1.88
N PRO A 176 -22.53 -9.78 1.28
CA PRO A 176 -22.91 -9.75 -0.12
C PRO A 176 -23.71 -8.52 -0.54
N LYS A 177 -24.66 -8.08 0.29
CA LYS A 177 -25.58 -6.96 -0.03
C LYS A 177 -24.82 -5.65 -0.10
N LYS A 178 -23.96 -5.39 0.88
CA LYS A 178 -23.08 -4.21 0.87
C LYS A 178 -22.11 -4.25 -0.31
N THR A 179 -21.57 -5.43 -0.63
CA THR A 179 -20.68 -5.62 -1.77
C THR A 179 -21.34 -5.23 -3.08
N LEU A 180 -22.54 -5.74 -3.36
CA LEU A 180 -23.32 -5.39 -4.55
C LEU A 180 -23.62 -3.89 -4.61
N HIS A 181 -24.09 -3.31 -3.50
CA HIS A 181 -24.42 -1.89 -3.43
C HIS A 181 -23.23 -0.98 -3.77
N PHE A 182 -22.04 -1.28 -3.24
CA PHE A 182 -20.83 -0.51 -3.52
C PHE A 182 -20.36 -0.68 -4.98
N ALA A 183 -20.43 -1.89 -5.51
CA ALA A 183 -20.04 -2.17 -6.89
C ALA A 183 -20.94 -1.44 -7.90
N GLU A 184 -22.27 -1.47 -7.70
CA GLU A 184 -23.22 -0.71 -8.53
C GLU A 184 -22.96 0.80 -8.48
N ALA A 185 -22.71 1.35 -7.28
CA ALA A 185 -22.36 2.75 -7.12
C ALA A 185 -21.06 3.12 -7.85
N ALA A 186 -20.06 2.24 -7.86
CA ALA A 186 -18.80 2.44 -8.58
C ALA A 186 -19.01 2.43 -10.11
N ILE A 187 -19.90 1.59 -10.64
CA ILE A 187 -20.27 1.61 -12.06
C ILE A 187 -20.97 2.92 -12.45
N HIS A 188 -21.93 3.39 -11.65
CA HIS A 188 -22.58 4.68 -11.90
C HIS A 188 -21.59 5.84 -11.85
N ALA A 189 -20.69 5.85 -10.86
CA ALA A 189 -19.62 6.84 -10.77
C ALA A 189 -18.71 6.82 -12.01
N ARG A 190 -18.38 5.63 -12.52
CA ARG A 190 -17.55 5.46 -13.72
C ARG A 190 -18.23 6.02 -14.96
N ASP A 191 -19.52 5.75 -15.15
CA ASP A 191 -20.28 6.20 -16.31
C ASP A 191 -20.43 7.73 -16.29
N TYR A 192 -20.70 8.29 -15.11
CA TYR A 192 -20.72 9.74 -14.89
C TYR A 192 -19.40 10.41 -15.27
N LEU A 193 -18.27 9.92 -14.75
CA LEU A 193 -16.95 10.48 -15.06
C LEU A 193 -16.61 10.32 -16.54
N THR A 194 -17.06 9.23 -17.17
CA THR A 194 -16.89 8.99 -18.62
C THR A 194 -17.63 10.05 -19.44
N GLU A 195 -18.86 10.40 -19.06
CA GLU A 195 -19.63 11.46 -19.73
C GLU A 195 -18.93 12.82 -19.61
N HIS A 196 -18.49 13.20 -18.40
CA HIS A 196 -17.73 14.43 -18.20
C HIS A 196 -16.43 14.46 -19.01
N ARG A 197 -15.72 13.32 -19.08
CA ARG A 197 -14.50 13.20 -19.87
C ARG A 197 -14.76 13.38 -21.36
N LEU A 198 -15.87 12.85 -21.88
CA LEU A 198 -16.28 13.04 -23.29
C LEU A 198 -16.61 14.50 -23.60
N ASN A 199 -17.25 15.21 -22.67
CA ASN A 199 -17.58 16.64 -22.82
C ASN A 199 -16.34 17.55 -22.79
N LEU A 200 -15.24 17.09 -22.19
CA LEU A 200 -13.95 17.77 -22.12
C LEU A 200 -12.94 17.24 -23.15
N ARG A 201 -13.39 16.43 -24.11
CA ARG A 201 -12.51 15.78 -25.09
C ARG A 201 -11.68 16.80 -25.88
N ASN A 202 -10.38 16.52 -26.00
CA ASN A 202 -9.36 17.36 -26.66
C ASN A 202 -9.09 18.71 -25.97
N LYS A 203 -9.73 19.01 -24.83
CA LYS A 203 -9.44 20.22 -24.07
C LYS A 203 -8.27 19.95 -23.13
N VAL A 204 -7.11 20.51 -23.45
CA VAL A 204 -5.84 20.27 -22.73
C VAL A 204 -5.18 21.57 -22.24
N HIS A 205 -5.89 22.69 -22.34
CA HIS A 205 -5.40 24.02 -21.98
C HIS A 205 -6.43 24.79 -21.15
N GLY A 206 -5.94 25.72 -20.33
CA GLY A 206 -6.76 26.58 -19.47
C GLY A 206 -7.66 25.80 -18.52
N VAL A 207 -8.75 26.45 -18.09
CA VAL A 207 -9.72 25.89 -17.13
C VAL A 207 -10.23 24.51 -17.55
N ASP A 208 -10.57 24.34 -18.82
CA ASP A 208 -11.13 23.06 -19.30
C ASP A 208 -10.09 21.93 -19.27
N GLY A 209 -8.81 22.25 -19.49
CA GLY A 209 -7.70 21.31 -19.30
C GLY A 209 -7.54 20.89 -17.84
N ALA A 210 -7.68 21.82 -16.90
CA ALA A 210 -7.66 21.52 -15.47
C ALA A 210 -8.86 20.70 -15.00
N LYS A 211 -10.08 21.05 -15.46
CA LYS A 211 -11.29 20.24 -15.21
C LYS A 211 -11.11 18.81 -15.69
N ARG A 212 -10.49 18.65 -16.87
CA ARG A 212 -10.19 17.33 -17.40
C ARG A 212 -9.18 16.58 -16.57
N ALA A 213 -8.15 17.26 -16.04
CA ALA A 213 -7.20 16.64 -15.13
C ALA A 213 -7.91 16.06 -13.90
N PHE A 214 -8.84 16.80 -13.28
CA PHE A 214 -9.65 16.25 -12.20
C PHE A 214 -10.43 15.00 -12.64
N VAL A 215 -11.18 15.08 -13.75
CA VAL A 215 -11.95 13.93 -14.25
C VAL A 215 -11.07 12.70 -14.51
N ASP A 216 -9.88 12.89 -15.09
CA ASP A 216 -8.95 11.80 -15.34
C ASP A 216 -8.48 11.16 -14.02
N ILE A 217 -8.12 11.95 -13.00
CA ILE A 217 -7.66 11.43 -11.71
C ILE A 217 -8.79 10.68 -10.99
N TYR A 218 -10.00 11.24 -10.93
CA TYR A 218 -11.16 10.55 -10.36
C TYR A 218 -11.50 9.28 -11.14
N SER A 219 -11.41 9.32 -12.48
CA SER A 219 -11.63 8.15 -13.33
C SER A 219 -10.64 7.04 -13.01
N LYS A 220 -9.35 7.36 -12.81
CA LYS A 220 -8.35 6.37 -12.40
C LYS A 220 -8.76 5.68 -11.10
N ARG A 221 -9.15 6.46 -10.08
CA ARG A 221 -9.55 5.94 -8.76
C ARG A 221 -10.78 5.04 -8.83
N ILE A 222 -11.82 5.47 -9.54
CA ILE A 222 -13.03 4.68 -9.71
C ILE A 222 -12.77 3.42 -10.53
N ASN A 223 -11.98 3.48 -11.60
CA ASN A 223 -11.66 2.27 -12.35
C ASN A 223 -10.80 1.28 -11.55
N ALA A 224 -9.92 1.76 -10.67
CA ALA A 224 -9.19 0.90 -9.74
C ALA A 224 -10.11 0.23 -8.71
N MET A 225 -11.15 0.93 -8.24
CA MET A 225 -12.22 0.35 -7.43
C MET A 225 -12.97 -0.72 -8.22
N VAL A 226 -13.54 -0.39 -9.39
CA VAL A 226 -14.26 -1.34 -10.24
C VAL A 226 -13.41 -2.58 -10.54
N ALA A 227 -12.11 -2.41 -10.83
CA ALA A 227 -11.21 -3.53 -11.05
C ALA A 227 -11.04 -4.43 -9.81
N SER A 228 -11.07 -3.84 -8.62
CA SER A 228 -11.05 -4.58 -7.35
C SER A 228 -12.39 -5.26 -7.08
N ASP A 229 -13.51 -4.58 -7.37
CA ASP A 229 -14.87 -5.07 -7.15
C ASP A 229 -15.14 -6.32 -7.99
N ILE A 230 -14.68 -6.37 -9.25
CA ILE A 230 -14.88 -7.52 -10.15
C ILE A 230 -14.35 -8.82 -9.53
N VAL A 231 -13.15 -8.80 -8.95
CA VAL A 231 -12.57 -9.98 -8.31
C VAL A 231 -13.43 -10.42 -7.12
N THR A 232 -13.90 -9.49 -6.31
CA THR A 232 -14.78 -9.83 -5.18
C THR A 232 -16.16 -10.32 -5.63
N LEU A 233 -16.70 -9.77 -6.72
CA LEU A 233 -17.95 -10.23 -7.31
C LEU A 233 -17.82 -11.64 -7.89
N GLU A 234 -16.67 -12.02 -8.46
CA GLU A 234 -16.40 -13.41 -8.85
C GLU A 234 -16.41 -14.36 -7.66
N TYR A 235 -15.84 -13.96 -6.51
CA TYR A 235 -15.95 -14.74 -5.28
C TYR A 235 -17.38 -14.85 -4.80
N LEU A 236 -18.16 -13.77 -4.91
CA LEU A 236 -19.57 -13.80 -4.56
C LEU A 236 -20.35 -14.77 -5.46
N VAL A 237 -20.09 -14.78 -6.77
CA VAL A 237 -20.70 -15.75 -7.69
C VAL A 237 -20.36 -17.18 -7.28
N ALA A 238 -19.08 -17.48 -7.03
CA ALA A 238 -18.66 -18.81 -6.61
C ALA A 238 -19.28 -19.22 -5.27
N GLN A 239 -19.34 -18.30 -4.31
CA GLN A 239 -20.00 -18.49 -3.01
C GLN A 239 -21.50 -18.76 -3.16
N SER A 240 -22.22 -17.96 -3.96
CA SER A 240 -23.66 -18.10 -4.16
C SER A 240 -24.01 -19.38 -4.90
N GLN A 241 -23.15 -19.86 -5.79
CA GLN A 241 -23.31 -21.18 -6.44
C GLN A 241 -23.21 -22.35 -5.45
N LEU A 242 -22.46 -22.23 -4.35
CA LEU A 242 -22.40 -23.29 -3.33
C LEU A 242 -23.71 -23.48 -2.56
N ILE A 243 -24.56 -22.45 -2.55
CA ILE A 243 -25.82 -22.42 -1.79
C ILE A 243 -27.05 -22.24 -2.69
N ASP A 244 -26.88 -22.42 -4.00
CA ASP A 244 -27.93 -22.29 -5.02
C ASP A 244 -28.68 -20.94 -5.00
N ASP A 245 -27.98 -19.84 -4.68
CA ASP A 245 -28.53 -18.47 -4.69
C ASP A 245 -28.40 -17.82 -6.08
N GLU A 246 -29.32 -18.19 -6.98
CA GLU A 246 -29.35 -17.70 -8.36
C GLU A 246 -29.56 -16.18 -8.48
N GLU A 247 -30.29 -15.56 -7.53
CA GLU A 247 -30.58 -14.12 -7.56
C GLU A 247 -29.29 -13.31 -7.35
N THR A 248 -28.52 -13.65 -6.32
CA THR A 248 -27.24 -12.98 -6.04
C THR A 248 -26.23 -13.19 -7.17
N VAL A 249 -26.21 -14.36 -7.84
CA VAL A 249 -25.37 -14.59 -9.02
C VAL A 249 -25.73 -13.60 -10.14
N VAL A 250 -27.02 -13.43 -10.44
CA VAL A 250 -27.49 -12.50 -11.48
C VAL A 250 -27.14 -11.05 -11.13
N ASP A 251 -27.35 -10.65 -9.88
CA ASP A 251 -27.04 -9.30 -9.43
C ASP A 251 -25.53 -9.01 -9.42
N ALA A 252 -24.70 -9.98 -9.04
CA ALA A 252 -23.25 -9.85 -9.12
C ALA A 252 -22.77 -9.62 -10.55
N TYR A 253 -23.31 -10.36 -11.54
CA TYR A 253 -22.98 -10.12 -12.94
C TYR A 253 -23.52 -8.78 -13.47
N ARG A 254 -24.66 -8.30 -12.97
CA ARG A 254 -25.19 -6.97 -13.33
C ARG A 254 -24.31 -5.85 -12.77
N ALA A 255 -23.70 -6.05 -11.60
CA ALA A 255 -22.77 -5.12 -10.98
C ALA A 255 -21.37 -5.10 -11.64
N MET A 256 -21.11 -5.94 -12.64
CA MET A 256 -19.89 -5.91 -13.46
C MET A 256 -20.10 -5.14 -14.77
N PRO A 257 -19.07 -4.48 -15.34
CA PRO A 257 -19.15 -3.98 -16.71
C PRO A 257 -19.41 -5.14 -17.70
N ALA A 258 -20.42 -5.00 -18.57
CA ALA A 258 -20.90 -6.08 -19.45
C ALA A 258 -19.83 -6.70 -20.37
N MET A 259 -18.74 -5.99 -20.67
CA MET A 259 -17.62 -6.53 -21.42
C MET A 259 -16.79 -7.52 -20.59
N LEU A 260 -16.62 -7.24 -19.30
CA LEU A 260 -15.75 -7.99 -18.39
C LEU A 260 -16.44 -9.25 -17.85
N SER A 261 -17.77 -9.22 -17.66
CA SER A 261 -18.55 -10.42 -17.29
C SER A 261 -18.34 -11.56 -18.30
N ARG A 262 -18.32 -11.26 -19.61
CA ARG A 262 -18.05 -12.25 -20.67
C ARG A 262 -16.63 -12.83 -20.63
N PHE A 263 -15.64 -12.07 -20.14
CA PHE A 263 -14.28 -12.56 -19.98
C PHE A 263 -14.11 -13.38 -18.71
N ALA A 264 -14.84 -13.04 -17.64
CA ALA A 264 -14.88 -13.76 -16.37
C ALA A 264 -15.44 -15.19 -16.53
N GLU A 265 -16.38 -15.38 -17.46
CA GLU A 265 -16.98 -16.69 -17.79
C GLU A 265 -16.01 -17.68 -18.46
N SER A 266 -14.84 -17.24 -18.95
CA SER A 266 -13.89 -18.07 -19.69
C SER A 266 -12.58 -18.29 -18.93
N GLU A 267 -12.34 -19.54 -18.48
CA GLU A 267 -11.11 -19.93 -17.77
C GLU A 267 -9.82 -19.64 -18.55
N GLN A 268 -9.86 -19.73 -19.88
CA GLN A 268 -8.69 -19.48 -20.73
C GLN A 268 -8.27 -18.01 -20.75
N THR A 269 -9.24 -17.08 -20.61
CA THR A 269 -9.00 -15.63 -20.68
C THR A 269 -8.82 -14.99 -19.32
N ARG A 270 -9.26 -15.66 -18.24
CA ARG A 270 -9.20 -15.16 -16.86
C ARG A 270 -7.80 -14.72 -16.41
N PRO A 271 -6.69 -15.44 -16.69
CA PRO A 271 -5.36 -14.97 -16.30
C PRO A 271 -4.96 -13.64 -16.95
N SER A 272 -5.28 -13.44 -18.24
CA SER A 272 -4.98 -12.18 -18.95
C SER A 272 -5.87 -11.04 -18.46
N LEU A 273 -7.15 -11.32 -18.20
CA LEU A 273 -8.06 -10.36 -17.59
C LEU A 273 -7.53 -9.91 -16.22
N ASN A 274 -7.14 -10.85 -15.37
CA ASN A 274 -6.67 -10.55 -14.02
C ASN A 274 -5.40 -9.67 -14.03
N LYS A 275 -4.47 -9.91 -14.95
CA LYS A 275 -3.31 -9.02 -15.15
C LYS A 275 -3.72 -7.60 -15.56
N ARG A 276 -4.70 -7.45 -16.45
CA ARG A 276 -5.23 -6.14 -16.86
C ARG A 276 -5.98 -5.44 -15.72
N LEU A 277 -6.74 -6.18 -14.91
CA LEU A 277 -7.41 -5.64 -13.72
C LEU A 277 -6.39 -5.18 -12.68
N ASP A 278 -5.32 -5.94 -12.45
CA ASP A 278 -4.23 -5.54 -11.56
C ASP A 278 -3.52 -4.28 -12.06
N TYR A 279 -3.27 -4.19 -13.37
CA TYR A 279 -2.76 -2.98 -14.00
C TYR A 279 -3.69 -1.76 -13.80
N ILE A 280 -4.99 -1.92 -13.98
CA ILE A 280 -5.96 -0.83 -13.75
C ILE A 280 -6.02 -0.46 -12.26
N LYS A 281 -5.97 -1.45 -11.37
CA LYS A 281 -5.99 -1.24 -9.92
C LYS A 281 -4.76 -0.47 -9.45
N ASN A 282 -3.60 -0.91 -9.90
CA ASN A 282 -2.34 -0.57 -9.26
C ASN A 282 -1.28 0.02 -10.19
N GLY A 283 -1.50 0.10 -11.50
CA GLY A 283 -0.62 0.73 -12.49
C GLY A 283 0.67 -0.05 -12.82
N ILE A 284 0.78 -1.30 -12.36
CA ILE A 284 2.08 -2.01 -12.34
C ILE A 284 2.35 -2.76 -13.63
N GLY A 285 3.56 -2.56 -14.18
CA GLY A 285 4.44 -3.53 -14.86
C GLY A 285 3.95 -4.26 -16.12
N TYR A 286 2.65 -4.33 -16.34
CA TYR A 286 2.02 -4.94 -17.49
C TYR A 286 1.90 -3.90 -18.61
N ASP A 287 2.20 -4.29 -19.84
CA ASP A 287 1.72 -3.55 -20.99
C ASP A 287 0.18 -3.56 -21.01
N HIS A 288 -0.41 -2.67 -21.79
CA HIS A 288 -1.86 -2.59 -21.96
C HIS A 288 -2.52 -3.91 -22.40
N GLU A 289 -1.74 -4.87 -22.91
CA GLU A 289 -2.23 -6.19 -23.32
C GLU A 289 -2.15 -7.23 -22.19
N GLY A 290 -1.36 -6.98 -21.13
CA GLY A 290 -1.09 -7.91 -20.04
C GLY A 290 0.08 -8.87 -20.32
N ALA A 291 0.90 -8.59 -21.33
CA ALA A 291 1.89 -9.54 -21.85
C ALA A 291 3.28 -9.42 -21.20
N SER A 292 3.68 -8.25 -20.68
CA SER A 292 4.94 -8.12 -19.95
C SER A 292 4.90 -8.76 -18.56
N SER A 293 6.07 -9.09 -18.02
CA SER A 293 6.20 -9.56 -16.63
C SER A 293 6.01 -8.40 -15.66
N ALA A 294 5.45 -8.71 -14.50
CA ALA A 294 5.33 -7.78 -13.39
C ALA A 294 6.70 -7.35 -12.82
N VAL A 295 7.71 -8.21 -12.93
CA VAL A 295 9.07 -7.97 -12.43
C VAL A 295 10.03 -7.95 -13.62
N ASP A 296 10.45 -6.76 -14.03
CA ASP A 296 11.43 -6.59 -15.10
C ASP A 296 12.78 -7.21 -14.70
N ASP A 297 13.46 -7.89 -15.63
CA ASP A 297 14.81 -8.42 -15.42
C ASP A 297 15.79 -7.29 -15.05
N ALA A 298 15.54 -6.08 -15.56
CA ALA A 298 16.31 -4.88 -15.21
C ALA A 298 16.29 -4.57 -13.69
N LEU A 299 15.28 -5.01 -12.93
CA LEU A 299 15.25 -4.87 -11.47
C LEU A 299 16.33 -5.72 -10.80
N PHE A 300 16.52 -6.96 -11.27
CA PHE A 300 17.54 -7.85 -10.73
C PHE A 300 18.94 -7.43 -11.19
N GLU A 301 19.05 -6.82 -12.37
CA GLU A 301 20.31 -6.28 -12.90
C GLU A 301 20.74 -4.99 -12.19
N SER A 302 19.84 -4.03 -11.99
CA SER A 302 20.15 -2.75 -11.32
C SER A 302 20.55 -2.94 -9.86
N ALA A 303 19.95 -3.92 -9.19
CA ALA A 303 20.28 -4.35 -7.85
C ALA A 303 21.67 -4.98 -7.72
N ALA A 304 22.06 -5.79 -8.71
CA ALA A 304 23.40 -6.36 -8.78
C ALA A 304 24.47 -5.28 -9.04
N HIS A 305 24.05 -4.06 -9.37
CA HIS A 305 24.89 -2.89 -9.64
C HIS A 305 24.61 -1.74 -8.66
N GLU A 306 24.05 -2.00 -7.47
CA GLU A 306 24.33 -1.15 -6.29
C GLU A 306 25.83 -1.30 -5.98
N GLU A 307 26.66 -0.77 -6.89
CA GLU A 307 28.07 -0.51 -6.65
C GLU A 307 28.12 0.31 -5.38
N SER A 308 28.96 -0.13 -4.45
CA SER A 308 29.36 0.64 -3.29
C SER A 308 29.69 2.05 -3.76
N GLY A 309 28.74 2.98 -3.63
CA GLY A 309 29.01 4.39 -3.82
C GLY A 309 30.21 4.76 -2.96
N ASP A 310 30.91 5.84 -3.32
CA ASP A 310 32.06 6.33 -2.55
C ASP A 310 31.76 6.17 -1.05
N GLN A 311 32.53 5.31 -0.38
CA GLN A 311 32.25 4.92 1.00
C GLN A 311 32.23 6.19 1.85
N VAL A 312 31.02 6.66 2.19
CA VAL A 312 30.84 7.76 3.12
C VAL A 312 31.47 7.27 4.44
N PRO A 313 32.45 8.01 5.01
CA PRO A 313 33.04 7.62 6.27
C PRO A 313 31.97 7.52 7.34
N ALA A 314 31.75 6.31 7.88
CA ALA A 314 30.77 6.08 8.93
C ALA A 314 31.13 6.90 10.18
N VAL A 315 30.12 7.50 10.81
CA VAL A 315 30.27 8.16 12.12
C VAL A 315 30.67 7.14 13.20
N TYR A 316 30.07 5.95 13.17
CA TYR A 316 30.33 4.89 14.15
C TYR A 316 31.25 3.80 13.60
N THR A 317 32.26 3.43 14.39
CA THR A 317 33.14 2.28 14.15
C THR A 317 32.38 0.95 14.20
N PRO A 318 32.89 -0.14 13.60
CA PRO A 318 32.25 -1.47 13.66
C PRO A 318 31.91 -1.92 15.08
N GLU A 319 32.80 -1.68 16.04
CA GLU A 319 32.60 -2.01 17.46
C GLU A 319 31.44 -1.21 18.06
N GLN A 320 31.39 0.10 17.79
CA GLN A 320 30.30 0.98 18.24
C GLN A 320 28.96 0.57 17.64
N LYS A 321 28.91 0.19 16.35
CA LYS A 321 27.69 -0.33 15.71
C LYS A 321 27.15 -1.54 16.46
N GLU A 322 28.01 -2.49 16.80
CA GLU A 322 27.61 -3.70 17.52
C GLU A 322 27.09 -3.38 18.92
N ILE A 323 27.69 -2.41 19.62
CA ILE A 323 27.16 -1.91 20.89
C ILE A 323 25.75 -1.32 20.72
N LEU A 324 25.52 -0.49 19.69
CA LEU A 324 24.20 0.09 19.41
C LEU A 324 23.16 -0.96 19.01
N ARG A 325 23.58 -2.03 18.32
CA ARG A 325 22.72 -3.18 17.96
C ARG A 325 22.33 -4.04 19.17
N ASN A 326 23.19 -4.10 20.19
CA ASN A 326 22.95 -4.90 21.40
C ASN A 326 22.38 -4.11 22.58
N THR A 327 22.43 -2.78 22.53
CA THR A 327 21.84 -1.93 23.57
C THR A 327 20.34 -1.87 23.40
N MET A 328 19.60 -2.42 24.37
CA MET A 328 18.14 -2.42 24.35
C MET A 328 17.55 -1.16 25.00
N VAL A 329 16.51 -0.61 24.38
CA VAL A 329 15.71 0.51 24.85
C VAL A 329 14.35 -0.04 25.28
N SER A 330 13.94 0.28 26.52
CA SER A 330 12.68 -0.19 27.07
C SER A 330 11.48 0.48 26.37
N ALA A 331 10.30 -0.14 26.46
CA ALA A 331 9.08 0.44 25.90
C ALA A 331 8.73 1.80 26.54
N ASP A 332 9.00 1.97 27.84
CA ASP A 332 8.80 3.23 28.57
C ASP A 332 9.76 4.33 28.10
N ASP A 333 11.03 3.98 27.87
CA ASP A 333 12.01 4.91 27.34
C ASP A 333 11.69 5.30 25.89
N MET A 334 11.26 4.34 25.06
CA MET A 334 10.83 4.63 23.68
C MET A 334 9.63 5.57 23.65
N GLN A 335 8.60 5.32 24.45
CA GLN A 335 7.46 6.24 24.51
C GLN A 335 7.90 7.65 24.94
N SER A 336 8.67 7.74 26.02
CA SER A 336 9.18 9.03 26.53
C SER A 336 10.05 9.77 25.51
N LEU A 337 10.86 9.02 24.76
CA LEU A 337 11.71 9.54 23.69
C LEU A 337 10.88 10.18 22.58
N PHE A 338 9.91 9.46 22.02
CA PHE A 338 9.09 9.97 20.92
C PHE A 338 8.17 11.10 21.37
N GLU A 339 7.71 11.09 22.63
CA GLU A 339 7.02 12.23 23.23
C GLU A 339 7.92 13.47 23.29
N GLY A 340 9.20 13.29 23.61
CA GLY A 340 10.22 14.35 23.59
C GLY A 340 10.50 14.88 22.18
N ILE A 341 10.64 13.99 21.20
CA ILE A 341 10.86 14.34 19.78
C ILE A 341 9.69 15.17 19.24
N LEU A 342 8.45 14.70 19.47
CA LEU A 342 7.26 15.46 19.08
C LEU A 342 7.15 16.79 19.85
N GLY A 343 7.58 16.82 21.12
CA GLY A 343 7.64 18.04 21.91
C GLY A 343 8.56 19.09 21.31
N ASP A 344 9.78 18.70 20.93
CA ASP A 344 10.77 19.60 20.30
C ASP A 344 10.29 20.12 18.94
N ALA A 345 9.58 19.28 18.19
CA ALA A 345 8.96 19.66 16.93
C ALA A 345 7.66 20.47 17.09
N SER A 346 7.20 20.73 18.32
CA SER A 346 5.88 21.36 18.60
C SER A 346 4.69 20.60 17.98
N MET A 347 4.83 19.28 17.85
CA MET A 347 3.86 18.37 17.24
C MET A 347 3.18 17.44 18.25
N ARG A 348 3.53 17.53 19.53
CA ARG A 348 2.95 16.71 20.61
C ARG A 348 1.60 17.28 21.06
N SER A 349 0.58 16.42 21.07
CA SER A 349 -0.73 16.72 21.65
C SER A 349 -0.66 16.87 23.17
N ALA A 350 -1.45 17.81 23.69
CA ALA A 350 -1.65 18.02 25.11
C ALA A 350 -2.61 16.98 25.72
N GLU A 351 -3.40 16.28 24.90
CA GLU A 351 -4.23 15.17 25.37
C GLU A 351 -3.39 13.95 25.77
N ASP A 352 -3.78 13.33 26.88
CA ASP A 352 -3.16 12.13 27.43
C ASP A 352 -3.33 10.92 26.49
N ALA A 353 -2.29 10.10 26.35
CA ALA A 353 -2.30 8.92 25.48
C ALA A 353 -3.42 7.91 25.81
N SER A 354 -3.89 7.89 27.07
CA SER A 354 -5.00 7.03 27.50
C SER A 354 -6.37 7.43 26.93
N THR A 355 -6.51 8.62 26.33
CA THR A 355 -7.74 9.01 25.63
C THR A 355 -7.86 8.37 24.25
N TRP A 356 -6.76 7.83 23.72
CA TRP A 356 -6.78 7.11 22.45
C TRP A 356 -7.18 5.65 22.65
N THR A 357 -8.02 5.15 21.74
CA THR A 357 -8.37 3.74 21.62
C THR A 357 -8.12 3.25 20.19
N PRO A 358 -7.76 1.98 19.99
CA PRO A 358 -7.62 1.41 18.65
C PRO A 358 -8.88 1.63 17.82
N GLY A 359 -8.75 2.31 16.68
CA GLY A 359 -9.86 2.57 15.77
C GLY A 359 -10.64 3.87 16.03
N ARG A 360 -10.11 4.79 16.87
CA ARG A 360 -10.73 6.11 17.12
C ARG A 360 -11.15 6.83 15.83
N GLY A 361 -10.36 6.74 14.77
CA GLY A 361 -10.70 7.27 13.44
C GLY A 361 -10.68 8.80 13.35
N ALA A 362 -10.08 9.47 14.34
CA ALA A 362 -10.00 10.91 14.44
C ALA A 362 -8.79 11.34 15.27
N ARG A 363 -8.32 12.57 15.06
CA ARG A 363 -7.22 13.18 15.81
C ARG A 363 -7.64 13.57 17.23
N ALA A 364 -6.65 13.88 18.08
CA ALA A 364 -6.88 14.64 19.29
C ALA A 364 -7.51 16.01 18.94
N ALA A 365 -8.20 16.63 19.90
CA ALA A 365 -8.91 17.89 19.73
C ALA A 365 -8.01 19.07 19.35
N ASP A 366 -6.73 19.03 19.73
CA ASP A 366 -5.72 20.01 19.31
C ASP A 366 -5.13 19.73 17.91
N GLY A 367 -5.50 18.60 17.28
CA GLY A 367 -5.04 18.19 15.96
C GLY A 367 -3.59 17.70 15.89
N LEU A 368 -2.89 17.61 17.03
CA LEU A 368 -1.49 17.22 17.16
C LEU A 368 -1.34 15.71 17.41
N TYR A 369 -0.09 15.23 17.44
CA TYR A 369 0.22 13.80 17.54
C TYR A 369 0.32 13.32 18.99
N GLN A 370 -0.28 12.17 19.29
CA GLN A 370 -0.08 11.45 20.55
C GLN A 370 0.90 10.28 20.35
N VAL A 371 1.67 9.93 21.37
CA VAL A 371 2.48 8.70 21.38
C VAL A 371 1.75 7.66 22.21
N VAL A 372 1.45 6.50 21.62
CA VAL A 372 0.59 5.48 22.22
C VAL A 372 1.24 4.10 22.14
N ARG A 373 0.81 3.19 23.00
CA ARG A 373 1.10 1.76 22.87
C ARG A 373 -0.17 1.03 22.44
N ASN A 374 -0.08 0.35 21.31
CA ASN A 374 -1.17 -0.50 20.86
C ASN A 374 -0.99 -1.89 21.46
N PRO A 375 -1.92 -2.39 22.28
CA PRO A 375 -1.76 -3.71 22.92
C PRO A 375 -1.68 -4.86 21.92
N ASN A 376 -2.15 -4.65 20.69
CA ASN A 376 -2.23 -5.66 19.64
C ASN A 376 -1.11 -5.54 18.59
N LYS A 377 -0.22 -4.55 18.71
CA LYS A 377 0.87 -4.32 17.74
C LYS A 377 2.19 -4.06 18.46
N ASP A 378 3.23 -4.77 18.05
CA ASP A 378 4.58 -4.62 18.61
C ASP A 378 5.54 -4.08 17.54
N THR A 379 5.24 -2.89 17.02
CA THR A 379 6.00 -2.24 15.94
C THR A 379 5.88 -0.74 16.09
N PHE A 380 6.88 -0.01 15.59
CA PHE A 380 6.68 1.40 15.29
C PHE A 380 5.66 1.53 14.15
N ALA A 381 4.77 2.51 14.23
CA ALA A 381 3.83 2.82 13.16
C ALA A 381 3.24 4.23 13.34
N VAL A 382 3.09 4.98 12.25
CA VAL A 382 2.35 6.24 12.24
C VAL A 382 0.97 6.12 11.59
N ASN A 383 -0.06 6.51 12.35
CA ASN A 383 -1.41 6.69 11.84
C ASN A 383 -1.74 8.19 11.73
N ASN A 384 -1.67 8.71 10.49
CA ASN A 384 -1.96 10.12 10.19
C ASN A 384 -3.44 10.51 10.34
N ILE A 385 -4.36 9.54 10.31
CA ILE A 385 -5.81 9.78 10.54
C ILE A 385 -6.04 10.08 12.01
N ASP A 386 -5.51 9.23 12.89
CA ASP A 386 -5.65 9.40 14.34
C ASP A 386 -4.65 10.42 14.91
N ALA A 387 -3.67 10.84 14.12
CA ALA A 387 -2.46 11.55 14.55
C ALA A 387 -1.81 10.84 15.75
N VAL A 388 -1.39 9.58 15.55
CA VAL A 388 -0.66 8.85 16.60
C VAL A 388 0.60 8.20 16.07
N ILE A 389 1.65 8.20 16.90
CA ILE A 389 2.81 7.34 16.78
C ILE A 389 2.60 6.16 17.73
N MET A 390 2.58 4.95 17.19
CA MET A 390 2.55 3.72 17.98
C MET A 390 3.99 3.31 18.26
N THR A 391 4.36 3.12 19.52
CA THR A 391 5.65 2.54 19.91
C THR A 391 5.49 1.06 20.26
N PRO A 392 6.53 0.21 20.06
CA PRO A 392 6.52 -1.19 20.46
C PRO A 392 6.22 -1.40 21.95
N ASN A 393 5.68 -2.58 22.28
CA ASN A 393 5.45 -3.01 23.66
C ASN A 393 6.67 -3.72 24.26
N ASN A 394 7.49 -4.33 23.40
CA ASN A 394 8.73 -4.99 23.78
C ASN A 394 9.93 -4.07 23.53
N GLU A 395 11.04 -4.36 24.21
CA GLU A 395 12.30 -3.66 23.99
C GLU A 395 12.80 -3.76 22.54
N ARG A 396 13.54 -2.73 22.10
CA ARG A 396 14.18 -2.66 20.78
C ARG A 396 15.61 -2.21 20.91
N SER A 397 16.48 -2.64 20.00
CA SER A 397 17.86 -2.15 20.00
C SER A 397 17.89 -0.66 19.68
N LEU A 398 18.89 0.05 20.22
CA LEU A 398 19.10 1.47 19.97
C LEU A 398 19.31 1.76 18.48
N TYR A 399 19.97 0.83 17.76
CA TYR A 399 20.03 0.83 16.30
C TYR A 399 18.63 0.82 15.65
N ASP A 400 17.73 -0.09 16.07
CA ASP A 400 16.39 -0.17 15.50
C ASP A 400 15.54 1.06 15.83
N VAL A 401 15.66 1.61 17.05
CA VAL A 401 15.01 2.88 17.43
C VAL A 401 15.47 4.03 16.55
N LEU A 402 16.77 4.12 16.22
CA LEU A 402 17.30 5.13 15.30
C LEU A 402 16.73 4.95 13.88
N THR A 403 16.89 3.76 13.30
CA THR A 403 16.58 3.52 11.89
C THR A 403 15.08 3.48 11.62
N THR A 404 14.33 2.74 12.43
CA THR A 404 12.89 2.60 12.24
C THR A 404 12.16 3.83 12.76
N GLY A 405 12.73 4.53 13.76
CA GLY A 405 12.19 5.80 14.23
C GLY A 405 12.18 6.89 13.17
N ILE A 406 13.28 7.09 12.43
CA ILE A 406 13.33 8.10 11.38
C ILE A 406 12.38 7.79 10.22
N HIS A 407 12.23 6.50 9.88
CA HIS A 407 11.30 6.02 8.87
C HIS A 407 9.87 6.45 9.22
N GLU A 408 9.43 6.13 10.44
CA GLU A 408 8.08 6.45 10.89
C GLU A 408 7.84 7.95 11.04
N LEU A 409 8.82 8.70 11.54
CA LEU A 409 8.70 10.17 11.61
C LEU A 409 8.54 10.79 10.21
N THR A 410 9.17 10.23 9.17
CA THR A 410 9.00 10.69 7.78
C THR A 410 7.54 10.61 7.33
N HIS A 411 6.78 9.61 7.80
CA HIS A 411 5.35 9.51 7.51
C HIS A 411 4.51 10.66 8.10
N ILE A 412 4.99 11.34 9.14
CA ILE A 412 4.33 12.54 9.68
C ILE A 412 4.40 13.67 8.66
N ASN A 413 5.57 13.90 8.05
CA ASN A 413 5.75 14.92 7.02
C ASN A 413 4.85 14.65 5.81
N GLN A 414 4.81 13.39 5.35
CA GLN A 414 3.94 12.97 4.26
C GLN A 414 2.46 13.17 4.59
N GLY A 415 2.07 12.84 5.83
CA GLY A 415 0.72 13.09 6.33
C GLY A 415 0.37 14.57 6.37
N GLN A 416 1.29 15.43 6.81
CA GLN A 416 1.09 16.88 6.82
C GLN A 416 0.95 17.44 5.41
N ALA A 417 1.78 16.99 4.46
CA ALA A 417 1.70 17.43 3.07
C ALA A 417 0.36 17.03 2.42
N ASP A 418 -0.10 15.81 2.65
CA ASP A 418 -1.41 15.36 2.20
C ASP A 418 -2.55 16.14 2.87
N GLN A 419 -2.39 16.54 4.14
CA GLN A 419 -3.36 17.42 4.82
C GLN A 419 -3.39 18.82 4.22
N VAL A 420 -2.24 19.40 3.91
CA VAL A 420 -2.16 20.69 3.21
C VAL A 420 -2.90 20.57 1.88
N LEU A 421 -2.60 19.54 1.09
CA LEU A 421 -3.32 19.26 -0.16
C LEU A 421 -4.84 19.19 0.06
N SER A 422 -5.29 18.49 1.10
CA SER A 422 -6.73 18.32 1.41
C SER A 422 -7.46 19.62 1.78
N ARG A 423 -6.74 20.66 2.19
CA ARG A 423 -7.33 22.00 2.44
C ARG A 423 -7.62 22.75 1.15
N TYR A 424 -6.88 22.44 0.08
CA TYR A 424 -7.00 23.11 -1.22
C TYR A 424 -7.84 22.30 -2.21
N LEU A 425 -7.65 20.98 -2.23
CA LEU A 425 -8.30 20.07 -3.16
C LEU A 425 -9.05 18.98 -2.40
N ARG A 426 -10.29 18.70 -2.81
CA ARG A 426 -11.06 17.62 -2.19
C ARG A 426 -10.39 16.27 -2.39
N ILE A 427 -9.71 16.09 -3.52
CA ILE A 427 -8.98 14.86 -3.83
C ILE A 427 -7.85 14.55 -2.84
N GLY A 428 -7.30 15.57 -2.15
CA GLY A 428 -6.28 15.40 -1.12
C GLY A 428 -6.79 14.73 0.16
N ALA A 429 -8.10 14.78 0.42
CA ALA A 429 -8.72 14.08 1.55
C ALA A 429 -9.04 12.60 1.25
N LEU A 430 -8.89 12.18 0.00
CA LEU A 430 -9.30 10.87 -0.50
C LEU A 430 -8.07 10.00 -0.72
N LYS A 431 -8.07 8.75 -0.26
CA LYS A 431 -6.94 7.83 -0.49
C LYS A 431 -6.69 7.68 -2.00
N GLY A 432 -5.47 7.95 -2.43
CA GLY A 432 -5.04 7.75 -3.82
C GLY A 432 -4.71 6.30 -4.15
N ARG A 433 -4.51 6.04 -5.44
CA ARG A 433 -3.81 4.82 -5.90
C ARG A 433 -2.33 4.93 -5.51
N ARG A 434 -1.65 3.82 -5.26
CA ARG A 434 -0.19 3.76 -5.01
C ARG A 434 0.33 4.58 -3.80
N VAL A 435 -0.54 5.12 -2.95
CA VAL A 435 -0.16 5.90 -1.76
C VAL A 435 0.89 5.17 -0.94
N SER A 436 0.68 3.87 -0.70
CA SER A 436 1.61 3.07 0.08
C SER A 436 3.00 3.00 -0.55
N MET A 437 3.12 2.91 -1.88
CA MET A 437 4.43 2.77 -2.53
C MET A 437 5.26 4.05 -2.40
N LEU A 438 4.71 5.21 -2.77
CA LEU A 438 5.41 6.51 -2.66
C LEU A 438 5.74 6.84 -1.20
N ARG A 439 4.79 6.53 -0.32
CA ARG A 439 4.93 6.76 1.12
C ARG A 439 6.10 5.97 1.70
N GLU A 440 6.14 4.66 1.46
CA GLU A 440 7.22 3.78 1.94
C GLU A 440 8.56 4.10 1.28
N THR A 441 8.57 4.40 -0.03
CA THR A 441 9.79 4.79 -0.75
C THR A 441 10.45 6.00 -0.10
N GLY A 442 9.68 7.04 0.24
CA GLY A 442 10.22 8.22 0.91
C GLY A 442 10.82 7.93 2.28
N ALA A 443 10.10 7.17 3.09
CA ALA A 443 10.56 6.80 4.43
C ALA A 443 11.82 5.92 4.38
N ASN A 444 11.89 4.96 3.46
CA ASN A 444 13.06 4.11 3.27
C ASN A 444 14.25 4.86 2.69
N MET A 445 14.05 5.86 1.82
CA MET A 445 15.14 6.72 1.35
C MET A 445 15.78 7.51 2.49
N VAL A 446 14.97 8.12 3.37
CA VAL A 446 15.49 8.85 4.54
C VAL A 446 16.18 7.89 5.51
N GLN A 447 15.59 6.72 5.78
CA GLN A 447 16.20 5.71 6.63
C GLN A 447 17.54 5.23 6.08
N ARG A 448 17.63 4.88 4.80
CA ARG A 448 18.86 4.39 4.17
C ARG A 448 19.94 5.46 4.14
N GLN A 449 19.56 6.73 3.90
CA GLN A 449 20.50 7.85 4.00
C GLN A 449 21.06 7.97 5.41
N LEU A 450 20.21 7.93 6.44
CA LEU A 450 20.65 7.94 7.84
C LEU A 450 21.56 6.75 8.17
N GLU A 451 21.19 5.55 7.72
CA GLU A 451 21.98 4.33 7.91
C GLU A 451 23.37 4.48 7.27
N GLN A 452 23.42 4.96 6.02
CA GLN A 452 24.67 5.21 5.31
C GLN A 452 25.53 6.28 5.99
N ASP A 453 24.93 7.38 6.45
CA ASP A 453 25.65 8.49 7.08
C ASP A 453 26.24 8.07 8.45
N LEU A 454 25.44 7.38 9.28
CA LEU A 454 25.88 7.00 10.63
C LEU A 454 26.73 5.74 10.65
N PHE A 455 26.38 4.76 9.83
CA PHE A 455 26.93 3.41 9.88
C PHE A 455 27.71 3.04 8.62
N GLY A 456 27.75 3.84 7.56
CA GLY A 456 28.46 3.49 6.32
C GLY A 456 27.91 2.26 5.60
N GLU A 457 26.75 1.78 6.03
CA GLU A 457 26.02 0.63 5.49
C GLU A 457 24.54 0.97 5.51
N SER A 458 23.78 0.51 4.51
CA SER A 458 22.32 0.59 4.51
C SER A 458 21.73 -0.80 4.28
N LYS A 459 20.48 -1.01 4.73
CA LYS A 459 19.79 -2.28 4.49
C LYS A 459 19.72 -2.54 2.98
N PRO A 460 20.14 -3.74 2.51
CA PRO A 460 20.07 -4.06 1.10
C PRO A 460 18.62 -4.06 0.65
N VAL A 461 18.43 -3.82 -0.65
CA VAL A 461 17.15 -4.02 -1.29
C VAL A 461 16.66 -5.47 -1.08
N ALA A 462 15.44 -5.64 -0.57
CA ALA A 462 14.88 -6.95 -0.30
C ALA A 462 14.22 -7.57 -1.55
N PHE A 463 14.82 -8.61 -2.13
CA PHE A 463 14.31 -9.29 -3.34
C PHE A 463 13.33 -10.42 -3.08
N ALA A 464 13.08 -10.79 -1.82
CA ALA A 464 12.30 -11.98 -1.48
C ALA A 464 10.90 -11.98 -2.12
N TYR A 465 10.23 -10.83 -2.18
CA TYR A 465 8.96 -10.68 -2.90
C TYR A 465 9.09 -10.83 -4.42
N ALA A 466 10.08 -10.17 -5.03
CA ALA A 466 10.33 -10.26 -6.46
C ALA A 466 10.61 -11.71 -6.90
N LYS A 467 11.36 -12.47 -6.10
CA LYS A 467 11.61 -13.91 -6.33
C LYS A 467 10.32 -14.72 -6.23
N ALA A 468 9.51 -14.50 -5.20
CA ALA A 468 8.24 -15.20 -5.01
C ALA A 468 7.27 -14.94 -6.18
N VAL A 469 7.12 -13.67 -6.60
CA VAL A 469 6.27 -13.30 -7.76
C VAL A 469 6.76 -13.98 -9.03
N ARG A 470 8.08 -13.99 -9.29
CA ARG A 470 8.64 -14.64 -10.48
C ARG A 470 8.34 -16.15 -10.54
N VAL A 471 8.29 -16.82 -9.39
CA VAL A 471 7.89 -18.24 -9.32
C VAL A 471 6.42 -18.42 -9.68
N LEU A 472 5.53 -17.57 -9.16
CA LEU A 472 4.10 -17.60 -9.50
C LEU A 472 3.86 -17.33 -10.99
N GLU A 473 4.55 -16.33 -11.56
CA GLU A 473 4.46 -16.04 -13.01
C GLU A 473 4.97 -17.20 -13.87
N GLY A 474 5.94 -17.97 -13.37
CA GLY A 474 6.46 -19.18 -13.99
C GLY A 474 5.54 -20.40 -13.87
N GLY A 475 4.36 -20.26 -13.25
CA GLY A 475 3.42 -21.36 -13.01
C GLY A 475 3.73 -22.21 -11.76
N GLY A 476 4.65 -21.76 -10.91
CA GLY A 476 4.87 -22.36 -9.60
C GLY A 476 3.69 -22.12 -8.67
N ASP A 477 3.50 -22.99 -7.69
CA ASP A 477 2.44 -22.82 -6.72
C ASP A 477 2.87 -21.93 -5.54
N VAL A 478 1.97 -21.80 -4.59
CA VAL A 478 2.17 -21.02 -3.37
C VAL A 478 3.32 -21.53 -2.53
N TYR A 479 3.49 -22.85 -2.42
CA TYR A 479 4.59 -23.41 -1.65
C TYR A 479 5.92 -23.05 -2.33
N ASP A 480 5.98 -23.19 -3.65
CA ASP A 480 7.16 -22.85 -4.45
C ASP A 480 7.51 -21.36 -4.28
N ALA A 481 6.51 -20.47 -4.30
CA ALA A 481 6.69 -19.03 -4.06
C ALA A 481 7.13 -18.72 -2.62
N THR A 482 6.54 -19.39 -1.63
CA THR A 482 6.91 -19.26 -0.21
C THR A 482 8.34 -19.73 0.02
N LYS A 483 8.74 -20.83 -0.61
CA LYS A 483 10.09 -21.36 -0.58
C LYS A 483 11.07 -20.38 -1.21
N ALA A 484 10.76 -19.80 -2.37
CA ALA A 484 11.63 -18.82 -3.01
C ALA A 484 11.83 -17.56 -2.15
N PHE A 485 10.77 -17.08 -1.50
CA PHE A 485 10.88 -15.99 -0.52
C PHE A 485 11.80 -16.37 0.65
N TYR A 486 11.58 -17.56 1.21
CA TYR A 486 12.36 -18.08 2.32
C TYR A 486 13.85 -18.23 1.95
N ASP A 487 14.15 -18.88 0.84
CA ASP A 487 15.52 -19.12 0.37
C ASP A 487 16.27 -17.79 0.18
N GLU A 488 15.61 -16.77 -0.40
CA GLU A 488 16.19 -15.43 -0.57
C GLU A 488 16.50 -14.78 0.79
N LYS A 489 15.56 -14.85 1.75
CA LYS A 489 15.77 -14.29 3.10
C LYS A 489 16.92 -14.98 3.84
N ILE A 490 17.06 -16.28 3.68
CA ILE A 490 18.20 -17.04 4.24
C ILE A 490 19.51 -16.62 3.59
N ALA A 491 19.51 -16.42 2.26
CA ALA A 491 20.70 -16.01 1.52
C ALA A 491 21.19 -14.59 1.89
N THR A 492 20.27 -13.65 2.13
CA THR A 492 20.62 -12.25 2.44
C THR A 492 21.00 -12.00 3.92
N GLY A 493 20.74 -12.95 4.82
CA GLY A 493 21.35 -13.01 6.15
C GLY A 493 20.74 -12.18 7.29
N ASN A 494 21.05 -12.61 8.52
CA ASN A 494 20.68 -12.16 9.88
C ASN A 494 19.34 -12.63 10.49
N VAL A 495 18.47 -13.32 9.75
CA VAL A 495 17.23 -13.89 10.33
C VAL A 495 17.35 -15.40 10.49
N GLY A 496 17.08 -15.91 11.70
CA GLY A 496 17.08 -17.36 11.95
C GLY A 496 16.04 -18.09 11.08
N ALA A 497 16.33 -19.33 10.69
CA ALA A 497 15.49 -20.10 9.76
C ALA A 497 14.01 -20.13 10.13
N LEU A 498 13.71 -20.30 11.42
CA LEU A 498 12.33 -20.33 11.91
C LEU A 498 11.60 -19.00 11.74
N ALA A 499 12.30 -17.88 11.93
CA ALA A 499 11.74 -16.55 11.75
C ALA A 499 11.56 -16.22 10.26
N ALA A 500 12.54 -16.55 9.43
CA ALA A 500 12.46 -16.39 7.97
C ALA A 500 11.30 -17.22 7.38
N ALA A 501 11.11 -18.46 7.83
CA ALA A 501 10.00 -19.31 7.40
C ALA A 501 8.64 -18.76 7.83
N GLY A 502 8.54 -18.22 9.04
CA GLY A 502 7.32 -17.57 9.52
C GLY A 502 6.97 -16.31 8.73
N GLU A 503 7.98 -15.48 8.44
CA GLU A 503 7.83 -14.30 7.59
C GLU A 503 7.42 -14.70 6.17
N ALA A 504 8.10 -15.68 5.56
CA ALA A 504 7.77 -16.16 4.23
C ALA A 504 6.33 -16.66 4.13
N ALA A 505 5.89 -17.50 5.07
CA ALA A 505 4.52 -18.01 5.13
C ALA A 505 3.49 -16.88 5.27
N ASP A 506 3.75 -15.88 6.11
CA ASP A 506 2.86 -14.73 6.29
C ASP A 506 2.84 -13.82 5.05
N ARG A 507 4.00 -13.50 4.48
CA ARG A 507 4.13 -12.59 3.33
C ARG A 507 3.59 -13.20 2.04
N VAL A 508 3.84 -14.49 1.80
CA VAL A 508 3.28 -15.19 0.63
C VAL A 508 1.80 -15.52 0.81
N LEU A 509 1.32 -15.74 2.05
CA LEU A 509 -0.12 -15.76 2.28
C LEU A 509 -0.76 -14.42 1.89
N ARG A 510 -0.15 -13.27 2.22
CA ARG A 510 -0.67 -11.96 1.79
C ARG A 510 -0.66 -11.80 0.26
N LEU A 511 0.36 -12.32 -0.44
CA LEU A 511 0.38 -12.43 -1.90
C LEU A 511 -0.83 -13.24 -2.42
N MET A 512 -1.11 -14.39 -1.80
CA MET A 512 -2.20 -15.29 -2.17
C MET A 512 -3.59 -14.80 -1.84
N LEU A 513 -3.76 -14.07 -0.73
CA LEU A 513 -5.05 -13.49 -0.33
C LEU A 513 -5.62 -12.60 -1.43
N SER A 514 -4.81 -12.30 -2.43
CA SER A 514 -5.19 -11.58 -3.62
C SER A 514 -4.84 -12.31 -4.92
N GLU A 515 -4.87 -13.65 -4.92
CA GLU A 515 -4.79 -14.53 -6.09
C GLU A 515 -3.58 -14.34 -7.01
N GLY A 516 -2.45 -13.91 -6.43
CA GLY A 516 -1.24 -13.64 -7.23
C GLY A 516 -1.37 -12.44 -8.16
N THR A 517 -2.46 -11.68 -8.04
CA THR A 517 -2.82 -10.52 -8.87
C THR A 517 -2.91 -9.25 -8.02
N ASN A 518 -2.25 -9.24 -6.86
CA ASN A 518 -2.06 -8.03 -6.08
C ASN A 518 -0.63 -7.55 -6.19
N SER A 519 -0.58 -6.34 -6.68
CA SER A 519 0.60 -5.57 -6.85
C SER A 519 1.19 -5.01 -5.54
N GLN A 520 0.60 -5.17 -4.35
CA GLN A 520 1.20 -4.58 -3.14
C GLN A 520 2.62 -5.17 -2.86
N PRO A 521 2.85 -6.48 -3.06
CA PRO A 521 4.19 -7.05 -3.13
C PRO A 521 5.06 -6.53 -4.27
N LEU A 522 4.46 -6.14 -5.39
CA LEU A 522 5.12 -5.43 -6.47
C LEU A 522 5.36 -3.95 -6.13
N SER A 523 4.62 -3.33 -5.21
CA SER A 523 4.91 -1.98 -4.69
C SER A 523 6.29 -1.98 -4.03
N TYR A 524 6.67 -3.07 -3.36
CA TYR A 524 8.04 -3.21 -2.84
C TYR A 524 9.07 -3.35 -3.97
N ALA A 525 8.73 -4.03 -5.07
CA ALA A 525 9.61 -4.10 -6.24
C ALA A 525 9.72 -2.75 -6.96
N GLU A 526 8.62 -2.01 -7.10
CA GLU A 526 8.56 -0.66 -7.68
C GLU A 526 9.27 0.38 -6.81
N GLU A 527 9.11 0.28 -5.50
CA GLU A 527 9.87 1.07 -4.53
C GLU A 527 11.38 0.94 -4.82
N ASN A 528 11.86 -0.27 -5.11
CA ASN A 528 13.28 -0.48 -5.42
C ASN A 528 13.68 0.16 -6.75
N ILE A 529 12.84 0.09 -7.78
CA ILE A 529 13.07 0.81 -9.06
C ILE A 529 13.16 2.31 -8.80
N MET A 530 12.18 2.85 -8.08
CA MET A 530 12.09 4.26 -7.78
C MET A 530 13.28 4.72 -6.91
N HIS A 531 13.65 3.94 -5.91
CA HIS A 531 14.84 4.17 -5.09
C HIS A 531 16.11 4.22 -5.96
N SER A 532 16.29 3.26 -6.86
CA SER A 532 17.44 3.22 -7.78
C SER A 532 17.48 4.47 -8.68
N GLU A 533 16.34 4.89 -9.23
CA GLU A 533 16.27 6.10 -10.06
C GLU A 533 16.56 7.39 -9.28
N LEU A 534 16.13 7.44 -8.02
CA LEU A 534 16.26 8.61 -7.15
C LEU A 534 17.56 8.62 -6.34
N ALA A 535 18.32 7.53 -6.28
CA ALA A 535 19.52 7.41 -5.45
C ALA A 535 20.54 8.54 -5.72
N GLN A 536 20.69 8.92 -6.99
CA GLN A 536 21.61 9.96 -7.46
C GLN A 536 20.90 11.29 -7.80
N ALA A 537 19.62 11.43 -7.44
CA ALA A 537 18.88 12.66 -7.64
C ALA A 537 19.22 13.69 -6.55
N ALA A 538 19.07 14.97 -6.87
CA ALA A 538 19.30 16.04 -5.91
C ALA A 538 18.30 15.94 -4.73
N PRO A 539 18.65 16.37 -3.50
CA PRO A 539 17.80 16.25 -2.32
C PRO A 539 16.36 16.76 -2.52
N GLU A 540 16.21 17.90 -3.19
CA GLU A 540 14.93 18.51 -3.52
C GLU A 540 14.07 17.64 -4.46
N VAL A 541 14.70 16.93 -5.40
CA VAL A 541 14.02 15.99 -6.30
C VAL A 541 13.52 14.79 -5.51
N ARG A 542 14.37 14.23 -4.64
CA ARG A 542 14.04 13.10 -3.77
C ARG A 542 12.87 13.46 -2.85
N GLN A 543 12.95 14.61 -2.18
CA GLN A 543 11.89 15.12 -1.30
C GLN A 543 10.58 15.32 -2.06
N ARG A 544 10.62 15.94 -3.25
CA ARG A 544 9.42 16.18 -4.06
C ARG A 544 8.76 14.88 -4.49
N ALA A 545 9.54 13.85 -4.81
CA ALA A 545 9.04 12.57 -5.29
C ALA A 545 8.15 11.83 -4.27
N THR A 546 8.38 12.04 -2.97
CA THR A 546 7.81 11.18 -1.92
C THR A 546 7.01 11.93 -0.88
N MET A 547 6.85 13.26 -0.99
CA MET A 547 6.18 14.07 0.04
C MET A 547 4.66 14.05 -0.08
N ILE A 548 4.10 14.27 -1.28
CA ILE A 548 2.67 14.14 -1.54
C ILE A 548 2.42 12.69 -1.93
N THR A 549 1.72 11.95 -1.08
CA THR A 549 1.52 10.50 -1.27
C THR A 549 0.11 10.17 -1.68
N THR A 550 -0.83 11.10 -1.48
CA THR A 550 -2.22 10.94 -1.93
C THR A 550 -2.41 10.99 -3.44
N LEU A 551 -1.41 11.43 -4.20
CA LEU A 551 -1.41 11.46 -5.66
C LEU A 551 -0.15 10.75 -6.16
N ASP A 552 -0.28 9.96 -7.23
CA ASP A 552 0.91 9.47 -7.95
C ASP A 552 1.64 10.64 -8.65
N LEU A 553 2.89 10.40 -9.10
CA LEU A 553 3.70 11.47 -9.70
C LEU A 553 3.12 12.03 -11.00
N ASP A 554 2.42 11.21 -11.78
CA ASP A 554 1.76 11.65 -13.01
C ASP A 554 0.55 12.55 -12.70
N ASP A 555 -0.24 12.20 -11.70
CA ASP A 555 -1.38 12.99 -11.20
C ASP A 555 -0.91 14.30 -10.56
N GLN A 556 0.19 14.26 -9.79
CA GLN A 556 0.85 15.47 -9.30
C GLN A 556 1.26 16.37 -10.48
N LEU A 557 1.92 15.82 -11.50
CA LEU A 557 2.37 16.60 -12.66
C LEU A 557 1.18 17.19 -13.44
N ARG A 558 0.08 16.45 -13.58
CA ARG A 558 -1.15 16.91 -14.22
C ARG A 558 -1.73 18.14 -13.53
N LEU A 559 -1.78 18.15 -12.19
CA LEU A 559 -2.28 19.30 -11.43
C LEU A 559 -1.25 20.43 -11.38
N HIS A 560 0.03 20.10 -11.26
CA HIS A 560 1.15 21.04 -11.26
C HIS A 560 1.18 21.88 -12.53
N ARG A 561 0.92 21.25 -13.69
CA ARG A 561 0.84 21.93 -15.00
C ARG A 561 -0.06 23.18 -14.97
N TYR A 562 -1.15 23.13 -14.22
CA TYR A 562 -2.14 24.19 -14.12
C TYR A 562 -1.97 25.10 -12.90
N GLY A 563 -0.89 24.93 -12.13
CA GLY A 563 -0.68 25.66 -10.87
C GLY A 563 -1.68 25.27 -9.77
N LEU A 564 -2.30 24.10 -9.87
CA LEU A 564 -3.30 23.61 -8.91
C LEU A 564 -2.72 22.72 -7.81
N LEU A 565 -1.47 22.27 -7.98
CA LEU A 565 -0.77 21.54 -6.94
C LEU A 565 -0.16 22.55 -5.97
N PRO A 566 -0.59 22.61 -4.70
CA PRO A 566 0.04 23.50 -3.74
C PRO A 566 1.51 23.11 -3.57
N THR A 567 2.37 24.10 -3.40
CA THR A 567 3.71 23.87 -2.88
C THR A 567 3.54 23.30 -1.47
N PRO A 568 4.08 22.10 -1.16
CA PRO A 568 4.18 21.67 0.23
C PRO A 568 4.93 22.80 0.96
N GLU A 569 4.29 23.42 1.96
CA GLU A 569 4.89 24.55 2.69
C GLU A 569 6.35 24.21 3.09
N ASP A 570 7.24 25.20 2.96
CA ASP A 570 8.68 25.03 3.08
C ASP A 570 9.06 24.25 4.36
N ALA A 571 9.70 23.11 4.12
CA ALA A 571 10.31 22.17 5.06
C ALA A 571 9.33 21.36 5.92
N GLY A 572 8.98 20.17 5.40
CA GLY A 572 8.75 19.02 6.29
C GLY A 572 9.88 18.95 7.32
N ILE A 573 9.54 18.62 8.57
CA ILE A 573 10.48 18.66 9.68
C ILE A 573 11.67 17.75 9.35
N ASP A 574 12.89 18.30 9.41
CA ASP A 574 14.07 17.45 9.38
C ASP A 574 14.16 16.73 10.73
N TRP A 575 13.64 15.51 10.74
CA TRP A 575 13.57 14.68 11.93
C TRP A 575 14.94 14.19 12.37
N THR A 576 15.94 14.16 11.49
CA THR A 576 17.25 13.56 11.76
C THR A 576 17.97 14.29 12.91
N PRO A 577 18.16 15.63 12.89
CA PRO A 577 18.78 16.34 14.01
C PRO A 577 18.01 16.21 15.32
N ILE A 578 16.67 16.23 15.28
CA ILE A 578 15.83 16.14 16.49
C ILE A 578 15.97 14.75 17.13
N LEU A 579 15.85 13.70 16.31
CA LEU A 579 16.00 12.31 16.73
C LEU A 579 17.40 12.06 17.32
N LEU A 580 18.46 12.47 16.61
CA LEU A 580 19.84 12.28 17.06
C LEU A 580 20.11 13.02 18.37
N ASN A 581 19.70 14.29 18.49
CA ASN A 581 19.90 15.05 19.72
C ASN A 581 19.20 14.40 20.93
N ARG A 582 18.01 13.85 20.73
CA ARG A 582 17.26 13.15 21.78
C ARG A 582 17.83 11.79 22.15
N LEU A 583 18.45 11.10 21.20
CA LEU A 583 19.08 9.79 21.41
C LEU A 583 20.53 9.88 21.90
N GLU A 584 21.19 11.01 21.71
CA GLU A 584 22.59 11.24 22.08
C GLU A 584 22.91 10.81 23.53
N PRO A 585 22.09 11.11 24.56
CA PRO A 585 22.38 10.66 25.92
C PRO A 585 22.36 9.13 26.09
N LEU A 586 21.51 8.42 25.33
CA LEU A 586 21.44 6.95 25.34
C LEU A 586 22.63 6.35 24.58
N ILE A 587 22.99 6.95 23.44
CA ILE A 587 24.16 6.56 22.64
C ILE A 587 25.44 6.71 23.47
N GLN A 588 25.68 7.88 24.06
CA GLN A 588 26.88 8.11 24.87
C GLN A 588 26.98 7.15 26.06
N ARG A 589 25.85 6.87 26.72
CA ARG A 589 25.80 5.90 27.81
C ARG A 589 26.21 4.51 27.32
N ALA A 590 25.62 4.05 26.22
CA ALA A 590 25.91 2.74 25.64
C ALA A 590 27.41 2.59 25.29
N LEU A 591 27.99 3.61 24.64
CA LEU A 591 29.39 3.60 24.23
C LEU A 591 30.38 3.74 25.40
N SER A 592 29.98 4.41 26.49
CA SER A 592 30.84 4.53 27.67
C SER A 592 30.93 3.24 28.48
N GLN A 593 29.83 2.48 28.59
CA GLN A 593 29.77 1.24 29.37
C GLN A 593 30.55 0.08 28.74
N SER A 594 30.81 0.11 27.44
CA SER A 594 31.60 -0.90 26.75
C SER A 594 33.12 -0.68 26.82
N SER A 595 33.53 0.48 27.33
CA SER A 595 34.95 0.87 27.47
C SER A 595 35.55 0.50 28.83
N GLU A 596 34.71 0.05 29.77
CA GLU A 596 35.06 -0.50 31.09
C GLU A 596 35.09 -2.03 31.02
#